data_AF-A0A940RXC3-F1
#
_entry.id   AF-A0A940RXC3-F1
#
_cell.length_a   1.000
_cell.length_b   1.000
_cell.length_c   1.000
_cell.angle_alpha   90.00
_cell.angle_beta   90.00
_cell.angle_gamma   90.00
#
_symmetry.space_group_name_H-M   'P 1'
#
loop_
_entity.id
_entity.type
_entity.pdbx_description
1 polymer ?
#
loop_
_entity_poly.entity_id
_entity_poly.type
_entity_poly.pdbx_seq_one_letter_code
_entity_poly.pdbx_strand_id
1 'polypeptide(L)'
;MERGQHEGAGGTGEGGEGCLVAAVRLPLRVVVFVVVLPVRMVWDALGWSVRAVDRAVLRPLGRGLAWAVRVLVGLPLLWAAIALWRWVVVPVVRYGVVVPSVWLYRRVLTPFGRGAAYVWGRLYVWVCVPLANALAWLGMAVFWWPWAALWRWVVVPVVRYGVVAPLVWLYRRVLTPLGRAAAWLARAVGAGLALLATALLVVPVGWLWRTVLVPLGRELGTALALCWRAAGFVSRAVGRAVASASTN
;
A
#
# COMPACT_ATOMS: atom_id res chain seq x y z
N MET A 1 -81.55 95.15 -18.65
CA MET A 1 -80.71 95.42 -17.49
C MET A 1 -79.35 95.07 -17.91
N GLU A 2 -78.57 96.13 -18.05
CA GLU A 2 -77.21 95.94 -18.47
C GLU A 2 -77.19 95.45 -19.94
N ARG A 3 -76.27 95.96 -20.75
CA ARG A 3 -74.84 95.63 -20.74
C ARG A 3 -74.60 94.11 -20.71
N GLY A 4 -73.59 93.60 -21.40
CA GLY A 4 -72.41 94.30 -21.93
C GLY A 4 -71.61 93.37 -22.84
N GLN A 5 -71.12 93.85 -23.98
CA GLN A 5 -69.85 94.61 -24.06
C GLN A 5 -68.66 93.64 -23.85
N HIS A 6 -67.79 93.33 -24.82
CA HIS A 6 -67.29 94.13 -25.96
C HIS A 6 -66.85 93.30 -27.20
N GLU A 7 -67.27 93.81 -28.38
CA GLU A 7 -66.55 94.05 -29.66
C GLU A 7 -65.79 92.89 -30.36
N GLY A 8 -66.24 92.30 -31.47
CA GLY A 8 -67.46 92.50 -32.27
C GLY A 8 -67.24 93.10 -33.68
N ALA A 9 -67.66 92.32 -34.70
CA ALA A 9 -68.05 92.71 -36.09
C ALA A 9 -66.97 93.30 -37.03
N GLY A 10 -66.90 93.04 -38.34
CA GLY A 10 -67.62 92.23 -39.35
C GLY A 10 -66.92 92.51 -40.70
N GLY A 11 -66.48 91.56 -41.51
CA GLY A 11 -66.94 90.18 -41.67
C GLY A 11 -68.00 90.06 -42.76
N THR A 12 -67.80 90.70 -43.91
CA THR A 12 -68.64 90.61 -45.12
C THR A 12 -67.88 91.14 -46.34
N GLY A 13 -67.75 90.42 -47.47
CA GLY A 13 -68.30 89.10 -47.75
C GLY A 13 -67.76 88.51 -49.06
N GLU A 14 -66.93 87.47 -48.93
CA GLU A 14 -66.98 86.11 -49.52
C GLU A 14 -67.71 85.77 -50.85
N GLY A 15 -68.27 86.71 -51.61
CA GLY A 15 -69.11 86.40 -52.79
C GLY A 15 -68.39 86.35 -54.15
N GLY A 16 -67.36 87.19 -54.38
CA GLY A 16 -66.76 87.37 -55.71
C GLY A 16 -65.45 86.58 -55.94
N GLU A 17 -64.53 86.65 -54.99
CA GLU A 17 -63.28 85.88 -55.02
C GLU A 17 -63.52 84.40 -54.72
N GLY A 18 -64.59 84.10 -53.98
CA GLY A 18 -65.07 82.75 -53.76
C GLY A 18 -65.49 82.05 -55.05
N CYS A 19 -66.12 82.72 -56.02
CA CYS A 19 -66.60 82.04 -57.23
C CYS A 19 -65.51 81.90 -58.32
N LEU A 20 -64.56 82.83 -58.47
CA LEU A 20 -63.43 82.68 -59.40
C LEU A 20 -62.30 81.83 -58.82
N VAL A 21 -61.98 81.97 -57.52
CA VAL A 21 -61.03 81.06 -56.86
C VAL A 21 -61.69 79.70 -56.66
N ALA A 22 -62.99 79.56 -56.34
CA ALA A 22 -63.61 78.23 -56.33
C ALA A 22 -63.84 77.69 -57.74
N ALA A 23 -64.20 78.47 -58.77
CA ALA A 23 -64.35 77.92 -60.13
C ALA A 23 -63.02 77.55 -60.78
N VAL A 24 -61.89 78.15 -60.37
CA VAL A 24 -60.55 77.72 -60.80
C VAL A 24 -60.00 76.62 -59.88
N ARG A 25 -60.22 76.71 -58.57
CA ARG A 25 -59.68 75.76 -57.57
C ARG A 25 -60.59 74.54 -57.35
N LEU A 26 -61.84 74.53 -57.80
CA LEU A 26 -62.67 73.31 -57.92
C LEU A 26 -62.07 72.39 -58.97
N PRO A 27 -61.88 72.80 -60.25
CA PRO A 27 -61.27 71.92 -61.23
C PRO A 27 -59.82 71.66 -60.85
N LEU A 28 -59.07 72.61 -60.29
CA LEU A 28 -57.72 72.33 -59.82
C LEU A 28 -57.71 71.35 -58.64
N ARG A 29 -58.62 71.45 -57.65
CA ARG A 29 -58.70 70.48 -56.54
C ARG A 29 -59.27 69.16 -56.99
N VAL A 30 -60.18 69.11 -57.96
CA VAL A 30 -60.70 67.87 -58.55
C VAL A 30 -59.61 67.20 -59.37
N VAL A 31 -58.86 67.93 -60.20
CA VAL A 31 -57.70 67.39 -60.93
C VAL A 31 -56.59 66.99 -59.97
N VAL A 32 -56.29 67.80 -58.95
CA VAL A 32 -55.31 67.43 -57.92
C VAL A 32 -55.81 66.26 -57.08
N PHE A 33 -57.09 66.13 -56.74
CA PHE A 33 -57.60 64.92 -56.07
C PHE A 33 -57.56 63.72 -57.03
N VAL A 34 -58.02 63.87 -58.27
CA VAL A 34 -58.05 62.81 -59.28
C VAL A 34 -56.66 62.39 -59.72
N VAL A 35 -55.63 63.24 -59.55
CA VAL A 35 -54.25 62.91 -59.88
C VAL A 35 -53.46 62.55 -58.62
N VAL A 36 -53.44 63.42 -57.62
CA VAL A 36 -52.65 63.25 -56.39
C VAL A 36 -53.23 62.17 -55.50
N LEU A 37 -54.54 61.98 -55.40
CA LEU A 37 -55.11 60.96 -54.52
C LEU A 37 -54.88 59.53 -55.04
N PRO A 38 -55.02 59.21 -56.34
CA PRO A 38 -54.54 57.94 -56.84
C PRO A 38 -53.02 57.85 -56.81
N VAL A 39 -52.26 58.93 -57.03
CA VAL A 39 -50.80 58.91 -56.83
C VAL A 39 -50.44 58.64 -55.36
N ARG A 40 -51.21 59.15 -54.40
CA ARG A 40 -51.01 58.95 -52.95
C ARG A 40 -51.43 57.54 -52.54
N MET A 41 -52.53 57.02 -53.06
CA MET A 41 -52.94 55.62 -52.89
C MET A 41 -51.94 54.67 -53.53
N VAL A 42 -51.41 55.00 -54.70
CA VAL A 42 -50.31 54.26 -55.33
C VAL A 42 -49.07 54.35 -54.48
N TRP A 43 -48.76 55.50 -53.87
CA TRP A 43 -47.60 55.68 -52.99
C TRP A 43 -47.75 54.96 -51.65
N ASP A 44 -48.95 54.95 -51.06
CA ASP A 44 -49.24 54.23 -49.83
C ASP A 44 -49.35 52.72 -50.07
N ALA A 45 -49.90 52.29 -51.21
CA ALA A 45 -49.85 50.91 -51.66
C ALA A 45 -48.40 50.46 -51.95
N LEU A 46 -47.58 51.31 -52.59
CA LEU A 46 -46.14 51.06 -52.78
C LEU A 46 -45.41 50.99 -51.44
N GLY A 47 -45.64 51.95 -50.54
CA GLY A 47 -45.01 51.97 -49.22
C GLY A 47 -45.44 50.78 -48.37
N TRP A 48 -46.69 50.34 -48.46
CA TRP A 48 -47.19 49.17 -47.76
C TRP A 48 -46.64 47.87 -48.36
N SER A 49 -46.61 47.74 -49.68
CA SER A 49 -45.97 46.60 -50.36
C SER A 49 -44.47 46.54 -50.10
N VAL A 50 -43.75 47.66 -50.14
CA VAL A 50 -42.33 47.74 -49.78
C VAL A 50 -42.10 47.37 -48.31
N ARG A 51 -42.92 47.85 -47.37
CA ARG A 51 -42.79 47.50 -45.94
C ARG A 51 -43.23 46.07 -45.63
N ALA A 52 -44.20 45.53 -46.37
CA ALA A 52 -44.62 44.14 -46.27
C ALA A 52 -43.53 43.22 -46.83
N VAL A 53 -42.92 43.57 -47.97
CA VAL A 53 -41.76 42.87 -48.55
C VAL A 53 -40.55 42.97 -47.62
N ASP A 54 -40.30 44.13 -47.00
CA ASP A 54 -39.17 44.30 -46.09
C ASP A 54 -39.30 43.43 -44.82
N ARG A 55 -40.52 43.34 -44.25
CA ARG A 55 -40.78 42.50 -43.07
C ARG A 55 -40.88 41.01 -43.40
N ALA A 56 -41.49 40.66 -44.52
CA ALA A 56 -41.75 39.27 -44.89
C ALA A 56 -40.58 38.61 -45.62
N VAL A 57 -39.72 39.39 -46.29
CA VAL A 57 -38.64 38.87 -47.14
C VAL A 57 -37.28 39.37 -46.68
N LEU A 58 -37.05 40.68 -46.55
CA LEU A 58 -35.71 41.19 -46.21
C LEU A 58 -35.27 40.87 -44.77
N ARG A 59 -36.16 40.90 -43.78
CA ARG A 59 -35.80 40.48 -42.41
C ARG A 59 -35.47 38.99 -42.27
N PRO A 60 -36.26 38.05 -42.83
CA PRO A 60 -35.88 36.64 -42.79
C PRO A 60 -34.67 36.33 -43.66
N LEU A 61 -34.53 36.94 -44.85
CA LEU A 61 -33.32 36.78 -45.66
C LEU A 61 -32.10 37.41 -45.00
N GLY A 62 -32.22 38.59 -44.39
CA GLY A 62 -31.12 39.26 -43.70
C GLY A 62 -30.65 38.48 -42.47
N ARG A 63 -31.58 37.89 -41.69
CA ARG A 63 -31.22 36.99 -40.60
C ARG A 63 -30.68 35.66 -41.11
N GLY A 64 -31.22 35.13 -42.20
CA GLY A 64 -30.76 33.92 -42.87
C GLY A 64 -29.35 34.08 -43.42
N LEU A 65 -29.04 35.19 -44.10
CA LEU A 65 -27.72 35.53 -44.61
C LEU A 65 -26.75 35.79 -43.47
N ALA A 66 -27.15 36.56 -42.45
CA ALA A 66 -26.26 36.84 -41.33
C ALA A 66 -25.99 35.58 -40.49
N TRP A 67 -26.97 34.67 -40.37
CA TRP A 67 -26.78 33.35 -39.78
C TRP A 67 -25.91 32.47 -40.67
N ALA A 68 -26.16 32.44 -41.97
CA ALA A 68 -25.37 31.69 -42.94
C ALA A 68 -23.92 32.16 -42.92
N VAL A 69 -23.63 33.47 -42.96
CA VAL A 69 -22.28 34.02 -42.85
C VAL A 69 -21.66 33.70 -41.49
N ARG A 70 -22.39 33.87 -40.38
CA ARG A 70 -21.86 33.51 -39.05
C ARG A 70 -21.56 32.03 -38.89
N VAL A 71 -22.32 31.15 -39.53
CA VAL A 71 -22.09 29.70 -39.47
C VAL A 71 -21.03 29.29 -40.48
N LEU A 72 -21.11 29.72 -41.74
CA LEU A 72 -20.10 29.41 -42.76
C LEU A 72 -18.74 30.00 -42.47
N VAL A 73 -18.65 31.14 -41.79
CA VAL A 73 -17.37 31.80 -41.50
C VAL A 73 -17.00 31.60 -40.04
N GLY A 74 -17.92 31.86 -39.11
CA GLY A 74 -17.63 31.77 -37.69
C GLY A 74 -17.36 30.34 -37.20
N LEU A 75 -18.07 29.33 -37.72
CA LEU A 75 -17.84 27.94 -37.33
C LEU A 75 -16.45 27.43 -37.79
N PRO A 76 -16.04 27.58 -39.06
CA PRO A 76 -14.69 27.19 -39.47
C PRO A 76 -13.62 28.11 -38.92
N LEU A 77 -13.88 29.40 -38.68
CA LEU A 77 -12.90 30.29 -38.04
C LEU A 77 -12.68 29.89 -36.58
N LEU A 78 -13.74 29.52 -35.85
CA LEU A 78 -13.64 28.98 -34.51
C LEU A 78 -12.90 27.64 -34.50
N TRP A 79 -13.23 26.73 -35.42
CA TRP A 79 -12.52 25.47 -35.58
C TRP A 79 -11.04 25.66 -35.97
N ALA A 80 -10.75 26.62 -36.85
CA ALA A 80 -9.40 26.98 -37.25
C ALA A 80 -8.64 27.62 -36.10
N ALA A 81 -9.27 28.48 -35.30
CA ALA A 81 -8.67 29.06 -34.10
C ALA A 81 -8.41 27.98 -33.03
N ILE A 82 -9.34 27.04 -32.82
CA ILE A 82 -9.17 25.89 -31.92
C ILE A 82 -8.07 24.96 -32.45
N ALA A 83 -8.06 24.67 -33.75
CA ALA A 83 -7.04 23.85 -34.38
C ALA A 83 -5.68 24.52 -34.27
N LEU A 84 -5.57 25.81 -34.58
CA LEU A 84 -4.35 26.61 -34.46
C LEU A 84 -3.86 26.66 -33.01
N TRP A 85 -4.76 26.89 -32.05
CA TRP A 85 -4.44 26.85 -30.64
C TRP A 85 -3.89 25.48 -30.23
N ARG A 86 -4.56 24.41 -30.63
CA ARG A 86 -4.22 23.05 -30.19
C ARG A 86 -3.01 22.47 -30.92
N TRP A 87 -2.80 22.82 -32.18
CA TRP A 87 -1.73 22.31 -33.03
C TRP A 87 -0.49 23.20 -33.08
N VAL A 88 -0.61 24.49 -32.79
CA VAL A 88 0.53 25.43 -32.85
C VAL A 88 0.83 25.98 -31.46
N VAL A 89 -0.13 26.60 -30.79
CA VAL A 89 0.13 27.27 -29.50
C VAL A 89 0.53 26.27 -28.42
N VAL A 90 -0.24 25.20 -28.25
CA VAL A 90 0.06 24.16 -27.24
C VAL A 90 1.44 23.53 -27.43
N PRO A 91 1.83 23.02 -28.61
CA PRO A 91 3.16 22.46 -28.80
C PRO A 91 4.26 23.53 -28.76
N VAL A 92 4.06 24.74 -29.30
CA VAL A 92 5.10 25.79 -29.21
C VAL A 92 5.36 26.17 -27.76
N VAL A 93 4.32 26.34 -26.94
CA VAL A 93 4.49 26.62 -25.50
C VAL A 93 5.13 25.43 -24.80
N ARG A 94 4.67 24.21 -25.09
CA ARG A 94 5.16 23.00 -24.42
C ARG A 94 6.61 22.67 -24.80
N TYR A 95 6.95 22.69 -26.09
CA TYR A 95 8.30 22.39 -26.58
C TYR A 95 9.24 23.58 -26.47
N GLY A 96 8.75 24.82 -26.56
CA GLY A 96 9.57 26.03 -26.51
C GLY A 96 9.83 26.57 -25.11
N VAL A 97 8.88 26.41 -24.17
CA VAL A 97 9.03 26.95 -22.81
C VAL A 97 9.17 25.83 -21.78
N VAL A 98 8.29 24.84 -21.85
CA VAL A 98 8.23 23.79 -20.82
C VAL A 98 9.39 22.81 -20.97
N VAL A 99 9.72 22.35 -22.18
CA VAL A 99 10.85 21.43 -22.37
C VAL A 99 12.19 22.07 -21.98
N PRO A 100 12.51 23.32 -22.36
CA PRO A 100 13.74 23.97 -21.91
C PRO A 100 13.73 24.26 -20.41
N SER A 101 12.60 24.67 -19.84
CA SER A 101 12.50 24.90 -18.39
C SER A 101 12.64 23.61 -17.59
N VAL A 102 12.05 22.50 -18.05
CA VAL A 102 12.18 21.18 -17.41
C VAL A 102 13.59 20.63 -17.60
N TRP A 103 14.22 20.87 -18.75
CA TRP A 103 15.60 20.49 -18.97
C TRP A 103 16.53 21.29 -18.05
N LEU A 104 16.34 22.61 -17.94
CA LEU A 104 17.10 23.47 -17.04
C LEU A 104 16.90 23.08 -15.58
N TYR A 105 15.65 22.82 -15.17
CA TYR A 105 15.32 22.33 -13.84
C TYR A 105 15.99 20.97 -13.56
N ARG A 106 15.92 20.03 -14.51
CA ARG A 106 16.52 18.69 -14.34
C ARG A 106 18.04 18.71 -14.39
N ARG A 107 18.65 19.59 -15.18
CA ARG A 107 20.10 19.59 -15.41
C ARG A 107 20.85 20.54 -14.48
N VAL A 108 20.19 21.55 -13.93
CA VAL A 108 20.78 22.50 -12.99
C VAL A 108 20.26 22.29 -11.57
N LEU A 109 18.94 22.15 -11.37
CA LEU A 109 18.37 22.11 -10.02
C LEU A 109 18.52 20.73 -9.36
N THR A 110 18.42 19.63 -10.12
CA THR A 110 18.63 18.29 -9.55
C THR A 110 20.06 18.00 -9.08
N PRO A 111 21.15 18.39 -9.79
CA PRO A 111 22.49 18.24 -9.22
C PRO A 111 22.72 19.16 -8.03
N PHE A 112 22.15 20.37 -8.02
CA PHE A 112 22.25 21.27 -6.87
C PHE A 112 21.50 20.72 -5.66
N GLY A 113 20.30 20.18 -5.86
CA GLY A 113 19.50 19.54 -4.82
C GLY A 113 20.16 18.27 -4.28
N ARG A 114 20.76 17.43 -5.12
CA ARG A 114 21.53 16.27 -4.66
C ARG A 114 22.83 16.66 -3.98
N GLY A 115 23.51 17.71 -4.45
CA GLY A 115 24.72 18.25 -3.82
C GLY A 115 24.43 18.78 -2.42
N ALA A 116 23.39 19.62 -2.28
CA ALA A 116 22.94 20.14 -1.00
C ALA A 116 22.46 19.03 -0.06
N ALA A 117 21.67 18.07 -0.54
CA ALA A 117 21.22 16.94 0.26
C ALA A 117 22.38 16.00 0.67
N TYR A 118 23.40 15.85 -0.17
CA TYR A 118 24.58 15.04 0.15
C TYR A 118 25.46 15.74 1.19
N VAL A 119 25.70 17.05 1.05
CA VAL A 119 26.44 17.83 2.04
C VAL A 119 25.68 17.90 3.37
N TRP A 120 24.37 18.13 3.33
CA TRP A 120 23.52 18.18 4.51
C TRP A 120 23.41 16.82 5.20
N GLY A 121 23.20 15.74 4.43
CA GLY A 121 23.17 14.38 4.94
C GLY A 121 24.52 13.97 5.54
N ARG A 122 25.64 14.34 4.89
CA ARG A 122 26.99 14.03 5.41
C ARG A 122 27.30 14.84 6.68
N LEU A 123 26.93 16.11 6.74
CA LEU A 123 27.06 16.93 7.95
C LEU A 123 26.18 16.39 9.09
N TYR A 124 24.94 16.03 8.80
CA TYR A 124 24.02 15.47 9.78
C TYR A 124 24.53 14.14 10.33
N VAL A 125 25.03 13.25 9.47
CA VAL A 125 25.61 11.97 9.91
C VAL A 125 26.87 12.21 10.75
N TRP A 126 27.77 13.09 10.32
CA TRP A 126 29.01 13.38 11.05
C TRP A 126 28.80 14.10 12.38
N VAL A 127 27.73 14.88 12.54
CA VAL A 127 27.47 15.64 13.76
C VAL A 127 26.45 14.94 14.66
N CYS A 128 25.29 14.55 14.12
CA CYS A 128 24.21 14.00 14.91
C CYS A 128 24.43 12.55 15.32
N VAL A 129 25.14 11.71 14.53
CA VAL A 129 25.40 10.32 14.94
C VAL A 129 26.34 10.25 16.14
N PRO A 130 27.52 10.91 16.18
CA PRO A 130 28.35 10.86 17.37
C PRO A 130 27.69 11.56 18.55
N LEU A 131 26.95 12.65 18.34
CA LEU A 131 26.23 13.35 19.40
C LEU A 131 25.12 12.47 19.99
N ALA A 132 24.31 11.82 19.16
CA ALA A 132 23.26 10.91 19.59
C ALA A 132 23.84 9.68 20.29
N ASN A 133 24.94 9.12 19.75
CA ASN A 133 25.61 7.99 20.39
C ASN A 133 26.23 8.40 21.73
N ALA A 134 26.83 9.59 21.83
CA ALA A 134 27.34 10.12 23.09
C ALA A 134 26.21 10.34 24.11
N LEU A 135 25.08 10.88 23.68
CA LEU A 135 23.92 11.11 24.55
C LEU A 135 23.26 9.79 24.99
N ALA A 136 23.15 8.82 24.08
CA ALA A 136 22.65 7.48 24.38
C ALA A 136 23.61 6.74 25.32
N TRP A 137 24.92 6.85 25.11
CA TRP A 137 25.92 6.26 26.00
C TRP A 137 25.90 6.92 27.39
N LEU A 138 25.72 8.24 27.45
CA LEU A 138 25.52 8.97 28.72
C LEU A 138 24.26 8.51 29.44
N GLY A 139 23.13 8.39 28.74
CA GLY A 139 21.89 7.88 29.31
C GLY A 139 22.03 6.43 29.79
N MET A 140 22.64 5.58 28.97
CA MET A 140 22.89 4.17 29.30
C MET A 140 23.86 4.05 30.47
N ALA A 141 24.93 4.85 30.51
CA ALA A 141 25.90 4.86 31.61
C ALA A 141 25.23 5.36 32.89
N VAL A 142 24.54 6.51 32.86
CA VAL A 142 23.86 7.09 34.03
C VAL A 142 22.75 6.18 34.55
N PHE A 143 22.08 5.41 33.70
CA PHE A 143 21.02 4.52 34.16
C PHE A 143 21.55 3.14 34.60
N TRP A 144 22.44 2.54 33.80
CA TRP A 144 22.94 1.19 34.03
C TRP A 144 24.01 1.13 35.12
N TRP A 145 24.92 2.09 35.22
CA TRP A 145 25.96 2.07 36.25
C TRP A 145 25.43 2.12 37.68
N PRO A 146 24.51 3.02 38.07
CA PRO A 146 24.00 3.02 39.44
C PRO A 146 23.19 1.77 39.73
N TRP A 147 22.45 1.22 38.77
CA TRP A 147 21.78 -0.06 38.96
C TRP A 147 22.77 -1.21 39.12
N ALA A 148 23.79 -1.29 38.26
CA ALA A 148 24.84 -2.31 38.34
C ALA A 148 25.67 -2.19 39.62
N ALA A 149 26.00 -0.98 40.04
CA ALA A 149 26.68 -0.69 41.30
C ALA A 149 25.79 -1.10 42.47
N LEU A 150 24.52 -0.72 42.48
CA LEU A 150 23.55 -1.14 43.50
C LEU A 150 23.45 -2.66 43.57
N TRP A 151 23.40 -3.34 42.43
CA TRP A 151 23.35 -4.80 42.38
C TRP A 151 24.61 -5.44 42.97
N ARG A 152 25.78 -4.93 42.60
CA ARG A 152 27.07 -5.47 43.06
C ARG A 152 27.35 -5.17 44.54
N TRP A 153 26.98 -3.99 45.00
CA TRP A 153 27.26 -3.50 46.35
C TRP A 153 26.19 -3.84 47.37
N VAL A 154 24.92 -4.02 46.96
CA VAL A 154 23.81 -4.32 47.88
C VAL A 154 23.24 -5.70 47.63
N VAL A 155 22.80 -6.01 46.41
CA VAL A 155 22.09 -7.28 46.15
C VAL A 155 23.00 -8.49 46.34
N VAL A 156 24.19 -8.48 45.77
CA VAL A 156 25.15 -9.60 45.90
C VAL A 156 25.50 -9.89 47.38
N PRO A 157 25.93 -8.92 48.20
CA PRO A 157 26.22 -9.20 49.60
C PRO A 157 24.96 -9.56 50.39
N VAL A 158 23.81 -8.90 50.18
CA VAL A 158 22.57 -9.26 50.89
C VAL A 158 22.16 -10.70 50.59
N VAL A 159 22.22 -11.14 49.33
CA VAL A 159 21.92 -12.53 48.98
C VAL A 159 22.96 -13.48 49.57
N ARG A 160 24.25 -13.15 49.46
CA ARG A 160 25.33 -14.04 49.89
C ARG A 160 25.40 -14.20 51.40
N TYR A 161 25.28 -13.12 52.15
CA TYR A 161 25.33 -13.12 53.62
C TYR A 161 23.97 -13.39 54.25
N GLY A 162 22.89 -12.87 53.67
CA GLY A 162 21.53 -13.01 54.21
C GLY A 162 20.85 -14.32 53.87
N VAL A 163 21.12 -14.91 52.70
CA VAL A 163 20.43 -16.14 52.25
C VAL A 163 21.40 -17.30 52.14
N VAL A 164 22.51 -17.14 51.43
CA VAL A 164 23.42 -18.26 51.13
C VAL A 164 24.18 -18.70 52.39
N ALA A 165 24.71 -17.78 53.19
CA ALA A 165 25.41 -18.14 54.42
C ALA A 165 24.54 -18.94 55.41
N PRO A 166 23.30 -18.53 55.76
CA PRO A 166 22.44 -19.34 56.64
C PRO A 166 21.99 -20.64 55.98
N LEU A 167 21.73 -20.64 54.66
CA LEU A 167 21.33 -21.86 53.96
C LEU A 167 22.48 -22.88 53.90
N VAL A 168 23.71 -22.43 53.69
CA VAL A 168 24.93 -23.26 53.74
C VAL A 168 25.21 -23.74 55.15
N TRP A 169 24.98 -22.90 56.17
CA TRP A 169 25.08 -23.32 57.56
C TRP A 169 24.06 -24.42 57.88
N LEU A 170 22.80 -24.24 57.48
CA LEU A 170 21.73 -25.23 57.65
C LEU A 170 22.04 -26.53 56.89
N TYR A 171 22.51 -26.44 55.65
CA TYR A 171 22.93 -27.59 54.86
C TYR A 171 24.07 -28.37 55.53
N ARG A 172 25.11 -27.67 55.99
CA ARG A 172 26.25 -28.30 56.68
C ARG A 172 25.85 -28.90 58.03
N ARG A 173 24.98 -28.22 58.78
CA ARG A 173 24.59 -28.64 60.12
C ARG A 173 23.55 -29.77 60.12
N VAL A 174 22.67 -29.82 59.11
CA VAL A 174 21.51 -30.72 59.09
C VAL A 174 21.61 -31.76 57.97
N LEU A 175 21.84 -31.35 56.73
CA LEU A 175 21.87 -32.28 55.60
C LEU A 175 23.12 -33.17 55.58
N THR A 176 24.25 -32.66 56.06
CA THR A 176 25.50 -33.45 56.08
C THR A 176 25.46 -34.59 57.09
N PRO A 177 25.01 -34.42 58.35
CA PRO A 177 24.83 -35.55 59.26
C PRO A 177 23.70 -36.48 58.80
N LEU A 178 22.59 -35.97 58.24
CA LEU A 178 21.51 -36.80 57.72
C LEU A 178 21.96 -37.66 56.53
N GLY A 179 22.71 -37.09 55.58
CA GLY A 179 23.25 -37.83 54.45
C GLY A 179 24.24 -38.91 54.90
N ARG A 180 25.06 -38.62 55.92
CA ARG A 180 25.99 -39.59 56.50
C ARG A 180 25.26 -40.70 57.25
N ALA A 181 24.18 -40.38 57.98
CA ALA A 181 23.34 -41.35 58.66
C ALA A 181 22.57 -42.25 57.66
N ALA A 182 21.99 -41.67 56.62
CA ALA A 182 21.29 -42.41 55.57
C ALA A 182 22.24 -43.33 54.78
N ALA A 183 23.45 -42.86 54.46
CA ALA A 183 24.46 -43.67 53.81
C ALA A 183 24.97 -44.83 54.68
N TRP A 184 24.99 -44.64 56.00
CA TRP A 184 25.32 -45.71 56.94
C TRP A 184 24.22 -46.78 56.99
N LEU A 185 22.95 -46.35 57.10
CA LEU A 185 21.79 -47.26 57.06
C LEU A 185 21.69 -48.03 55.74
N ALA A 186 21.85 -47.35 54.61
CA ALA A 186 21.80 -48.00 53.30
C ALA A 186 22.90 -49.06 53.13
N ARG A 187 24.12 -48.79 53.64
CA ARG A 187 25.20 -49.78 53.65
C ARG A 187 24.91 -50.95 54.57
N ALA A 188 24.37 -50.71 55.76
CA ALA A 188 24.00 -51.77 56.70
C ALA A 188 22.93 -52.71 56.11
N VAL A 189 21.91 -52.13 55.47
CA VAL A 189 20.84 -52.89 54.80
C VAL A 189 21.38 -53.67 53.59
N GLY A 190 22.21 -53.05 52.76
CA GLY A 190 22.84 -53.71 51.62
C GLY A 190 23.74 -54.88 52.03
N ALA A 191 24.52 -54.71 53.11
CA ALA A 191 25.33 -55.79 53.66
C ALA A 191 24.48 -56.95 54.20
N GLY A 192 23.38 -56.66 54.89
CA GLY A 192 22.44 -57.68 55.35
C GLY A 192 21.80 -58.47 54.20
N LEU A 193 21.34 -57.77 53.16
CA LEU A 193 20.78 -58.38 51.96
C LEU A 193 21.79 -59.23 51.19
N ALA A 194 23.03 -58.76 51.06
CA ALA A 194 24.11 -59.52 50.42
C ALA A 194 24.45 -60.80 51.20
N LEU A 195 24.49 -60.73 52.54
CA LEU A 195 24.71 -61.92 53.37
C LEU A 195 23.56 -62.91 53.23
N LEU A 196 22.31 -62.43 53.27
CA LEU A 196 21.13 -63.29 53.08
C LEU A 196 21.09 -63.92 51.69
N ALA A 197 21.34 -63.16 50.63
CA ALA A 197 21.38 -63.67 49.26
C ALA A 197 22.50 -64.69 49.09
N THR A 198 23.69 -64.42 49.65
CA THR A 198 24.82 -65.35 49.57
C THR A 198 24.52 -66.64 50.32
N ALA A 199 24.01 -66.55 51.55
CA ALA A 199 23.67 -67.72 52.36
C ALA A 199 22.55 -68.55 51.73
N LEU A 200 21.53 -67.90 51.18
CA LEU A 200 20.33 -68.57 50.66
C LEU A 200 20.49 -69.08 49.22
N LEU A 201 21.32 -68.46 48.39
CA LEU A 201 21.50 -68.87 46.98
C LEU A 201 22.80 -69.63 46.77
N VAL A 202 23.93 -69.09 47.22
CA VAL A 202 25.25 -69.62 46.86
C VAL A 202 25.54 -70.94 47.58
N VAL A 203 25.13 -71.05 48.84
CA VAL A 203 25.35 -72.27 49.63
C VAL A 203 24.57 -73.48 49.07
N PRO A 204 23.25 -73.39 48.83
CA PRO A 204 22.51 -74.54 48.28
C PRO A 204 22.82 -74.79 46.81
N VAL A 205 23.04 -73.75 45.98
CA VAL A 205 23.42 -73.94 44.57
C VAL A 205 24.81 -74.58 44.46
N GLY A 206 25.76 -74.16 45.30
CA GLY A 206 27.09 -74.76 45.36
C GLY A 206 27.07 -76.23 45.82
N TRP A 207 26.19 -76.55 46.77
CA TRP A 207 25.96 -77.93 47.19
C TRP A 207 25.34 -78.76 46.06
N LEU A 208 24.30 -78.25 45.40
CA LEU A 208 23.62 -78.92 44.29
C LEU A 208 24.56 -79.15 43.10
N TRP A 209 25.41 -78.17 42.77
CA TRP A 209 26.42 -78.28 41.71
C TRP A 209 27.40 -79.42 41.99
N ARG A 210 27.92 -79.50 43.22
CA ARG A 210 28.88 -80.55 43.61
C ARG A 210 28.24 -81.93 43.63
N THR A 211 27.00 -82.04 44.07
CA THR A 211 26.34 -83.34 44.24
C THR A 211 25.73 -83.87 42.95
N VAL A 212 25.24 -83.01 42.05
CA VAL A 212 24.45 -83.43 40.88
C VAL A 212 25.21 -83.24 39.56
N LEU A 213 25.88 -82.10 39.37
CA LEU A 213 26.50 -81.80 38.07
C LEU A 213 27.84 -82.51 37.86
N VAL A 214 28.62 -82.71 38.92
CA VAL A 214 29.88 -83.46 38.84
C VAL A 214 29.67 -84.93 38.42
N PRO A 215 28.73 -85.70 39.00
CA PRO A 215 28.46 -87.05 38.52
C PRO A 215 27.81 -87.06 37.13
N LEU A 216 26.87 -86.16 36.83
CA LEU A 216 26.23 -86.09 35.51
C LEU A 216 27.22 -85.76 34.37
N GLY A 217 28.19 -84.87 34.62
CA GLY A 217 29.23 -84.54 33.64
C GLY A 217 30.14 -85.72 33.31
N ARG A 218 30.36 -86.63 34.28
CA ARG A 218 31.14 -87.85 34.07
C ARG A 218 30.42 -88.85 33.16
N GLU A 219 29.11 -89.04 33.35
CA GLU A 219 28.28 -89.95 32.54
C GLU A 219 28.08 -89.44 31.10
N LEU A 220 27.91 -88.12 30.92
CA LEU A 220 27.73 -87.54 29.60
C LEU A 220 29.03 -87.53 28.78
N GLY A 221 30.19 -87.36 29.43
CA GLY A 221 31.50 -87.38 28.79
C GLY A 221 31.86 -88.75 28.20
N THR A 222 31.52 -89.85 28.88
CA THR A 222 31.76 -91.21 28.39
C THR A 222 30.88 -91.55 27.20
N ALA A 223 29.60 -91.16 27.24
CA ALA A 223 28.66 -91.37 26.13
C ALA A 223 29.08 -90.61 24.86
N LEU A 224 29.43 -89.32 24.99
CA LEU A 224 29.87 -88.49 23.85
C LEU A 224 31.18 -88.99 23.22
N ALA A 225 32.11 -89.48 24.02
CA ALA A 225 33.37 -90.03 23.52
C ALA A 225 33.15 -91.28 22.64
N LEU A 226 32.16 -92.12 22.97
CA LEU A 226 31.80 -93.30 22.18
C LEU A 226 31.11 -92.91 20.86
N CYS A 227 30.16 -91.96 20.92
CA CYS A 227 29.48 -91.45 19.73
C CYS A 227 30.47 -90.79 18.75
N TRP A 228 31.42 -90.02 19.25
CA TRP A 228 32.41 -89.34 18.43
C TRP A 228 33.37 -90.31 17.74
N ARG A 229 33.76 -91.40 18.43
CA ARG A 229 34.62 -92.44 17.85
C ARG A 229 33.91 -93.19 16.73
N ALA A 230 32.61 -93.43 16.84
CA ALA A 230 31.80 -94.05 15.79
C ALA A 230 31.70 -93.15 14.54
N ALA A 231 31.45 -91.85 14.72
CA ALA A 231 31.38 -90.88 13.61
C ALA A 231 32.70 -90.81 12.82
N GLY A 232 33.85 -90.86 13.51
CA GLY A 232 35.17 -90.82 12.87
C GLY A 232 35.51 -92.04 12.01
N PHE A 233 34.91 -93.21 12.30
CA PHE A 233 35.08 -94.40 11.45
C PHE A 233 34.26 -94.33 10.16
N VAL A 234 33.03 -93.81 10.24
CA VAL A 234 32.15 -93.68 9.05
C VAL A 234 32.74 -92.70 8.05
N SER A 235 33.24 -91.53 8.48
CA SER A 235 33.86 -90.55 7.57
C SER A 235 35.10 -91.11 6.85
N ARG A 236 35.89 -91.97 7.50
CA ARG A 236 37.06 -92.60 6.86
C ARG A 236 36.70 -93.73 5.89
N ALA A 237 35.57 -94.39 6.08
CA ALA A 237 35.06 -95.39 5.13
C ALA A 237 34.47 -94.69 3.89
N VAL A 238 33.67 -93.65 4.09
CA VAL A 238 33.06 -92.86 3.01
C VAL A 238 34.13 -92.18 2.16
N GLY A 239 35.14 -91.56 2.79
CA GLY A 239 36.25 -90.92 2.06
C GLY A 239 37.03 -91.90 1.18
N ARG A 240 37.22 -93.15 1.62
CA ARG A 240 37.88 -94.19 0.81
C ARG A 240 37.03 -94.66 -0.37
N ALA A 241 35.71 -94.81 -0.19
CA ALA A 241 34.81 -95.21 -1.27
C ALA A 241 34.72 -94.13 -2.38
N VAL A 242 34.65 -92.86 -1.99
CA VAL A 242 34.64 -91.74 -2.94
C VAL A 242 35.96 -91.65 -3.72
N ALA A 243 37.10 -91.82 -3.05
CA ALA A 243 38.41 -91.80 -3.71
C ALA A 243 38.59 -92.97 -4.71
N SER A 244 38.06 -94.16 -4.41
CA SER A 244 38.11 -95.28 -5.35
C SER A 244 37.22 -95.07 -6.58
N ALA A 245 36.10 -94.36 -6.44
CA ALA A 245 35.16 -94.14 -7.54
C ALA A 245 35.61 -93.09 -8.56
N SER A 246 36.50 -92.16 -8.17
CA SER A 246 37.00 -91.12 -9.09
C SER A 246 38.16 -91.55 -9.99
N THR A 247 38.68 -92.78 -9.84
CA THR A 247 39.92 -93.24 -10.51
C THR A 247 39.66 -94.31 -11.58
N ASN A 248 38.40 -94.57 -11.93
CA ASN A 248 37.96 -95.55 -12.93
C ASN A 248 36.98 -94.88 -13.91
#